data_AF-A0A371D4E2-F1
#
_entry.id   AF-A0A371D4E2-F1
#
_cell.length_a   1.000
_cell.length_b   1.000
_cell.length_c   1.000
_cell.angle_alpha   90.00
_cell.angle_beta   90.00
_cell.angle_gamma   90.00
#
_symmetry.space_group_name_H-M   'P 1'
#
loop_
_entity.id
_entity.type
_entity.pdbx_description
1 polymer ?
#
loop_
_entity_poly.entity_id
_entity_poly.type
_entity_poly.pdbx_seq_one_letter_code
_entity_poly.pdbx_strand_id
1 'polypeptide(L)'
;LGLPNVGKSSFFNVLSKSDFGKAANFPYATINPEEARIPVPDPRFDWLCETYKPASRIPAHLTCIDIVGLTAGASTGAGLGNAFLADVRAVDGIFQVVRAFDDAEVIHVEGDVDPICDMEIISAELRRKDIKW
;
A
#
# COMPACT_ATOMS: atom_id res chain seq x y z
N LEU A 1 3.83 1.56 1.47
CA LEU A 1 5.16 1.75 2.10
C LEU A 1 5.05 2.56 3.39
N GLY A 2 6.00 2.40 4.32
CA GLY A 2 6.02 3.11 5.61
C GLY A 2 6.82 2.32 6.65
N LEU A 3 7.26 3.00 7.72
CA LEU A 3 8.01 2.38 8.82
C LEU A 3 7.19 1.29 9.55
N PRO A 4 7.80 0.44 10.39
CA PRO A 4 7.07 -0.49 11.24
C PRO A 4 6.03 0.24 12.11
N ASN A 5 4.92 -0.43 12.43
CA ASN A 5 3.89 0.08 13.35
C ASN A 5 3.15 1.38 12.98
N VAL A 6 3.33 1.93 11.76
CA VAL A 6 2.58 3.11 11.29
C VAL A 6 1.13 2.81 10.86
N GLY A 7 0.65 1.58 11.03
CA GLY A 7 -0.72 1.19 10.64
C GLY A 7 -0.90 0.72 9.19
N LYS A 8 0.17 0.34 8.47
CA LYS A 8 0.10 -0.15 7.07
C LYS A 8 -0.88 -1.31 6.89
N SER A 9 -0.75 -2.38 7.68
CA SER A 9 -1.63 -3.54 7.57
C SER A 9 -3.08 -3.20 7.94
N SER A 10 -3.29 -2.26 8.86
CA SER A 10 -4.63 -1.75 9.17
C SER A 10 -5.22 -0.97 7.99
N PHE A 11 -4.43 -0.11 7.34
CA PHE A 11 -4.82 0.61 6.13
C PHE A 11 -5.14 -0.36 4.98
N PHE A 12 -4.26 -1.34 4.73
CA PHE A 12 -4.47 -2.36 3.70
C PHE A 12 -5.72 -3.20 4.00
N ASN A 13 -5.94 -3.57 5.26
CA ASN A 13 -7.15 -4.28 5.69
C ASN A 13 -8.43 -3.48 5.47
N VAL A 14 -8.41 -2.15 5.66
CA VAL A 14 -9.58 -1.32 5.36
C VAL A 14 -9.84 -1.28 3.85
N LEU A 15 -8.78 -1.11 3.05
CA LEU A 15 -8.87 -1.11 1.60
C LEU A 15 -9.31 -2.47 1.02
N SER A 16 -8.87 -3.58 1.59
CA SER A 16 -9.28 -4.93 1.17
C SER A 16 -10.67 -5.29 1.68
N LYS A 17 -11.07 -4.86 2.89
CA LYS A 17 -12.42 -5.08 3.45
C LYS A 17 -13.52 -4.28 2.76
N SER A 18 -13.21 -3.15 2.12
CA SER A 18 -14.16 -2.52 1.19
C SER A 18 -14.56 -3.44 0.02
N ASP A 19 -13.83 -4.54 -0.21
CA ASP A 19 -13.92 -5.35 -1.42
C ASP A 19 -14.37 -6.81 -1.19
N PHE A 20 -14.34 -7.33 0.05
CA PHE A 20 -14.82 -8.68 0.38
C PHE A 20 -16.33 -8.90 0.08
N GLY A 21 -17.08 -7.84 -0.28
CA GLY A 21 -18.47 -7.94 -0.73
C GLY A 21 -18.69 -8.14 -2.24
N LYS A 22 -17.65 -8.02 -3.10
CA LYS A 22 -17.83 -8.04 -4.58
C LYS A 22 -16.81 -8.88 -5.37
N ALA A 23 -15.78 -9.42 -4.72
CA ALA A 23 -14.76 -10.25 -5.36
C ALA A 23 -15.24 -11.64 -5.87
N ALA A 24 -16.53 -11.97 -5.76
CA ALA A 24 -17.08 -13.28 -6.14
C ALA A 24 -17.15 -13.56 -7.66
N ASN A 25 -16.82 -12.60 -8.53
CA ASN A 25 -17.13 -12.69 -9.98
C ASN A 25 -15.93 -12.82 -10.95
N PHE A 26 -14.70 -13.07 -10.48
CA PHE A 26 -13.54 -13.20 -11.39
C PHE A 26 -12.94 -14.62 -11.38
N PRO A 27 -13.25 -15.48 -12.37
CA PRO A 27 -12.84 -16.88 -12.41
C PRO A 27 -11.34 -17.14 -12.69
N TYR A 28 -10.52 -16.08 -12.80
CA TYR A 28 -9.08 -16.19 -13.14
C TYR A 28 -8.16 -15.35 -12.23
N ALA A 29 -8.67 -14.76 -11.15
CA ALA A 29 -7.82 -14.01 -10.23
C ALA A 29 -7.05 -14.97 -9.32
N THR A 30 -5.75 -15.12 -9.55
CA THR A 30 -4.84 -15.68 -8.54
C THR A 30 -4.79 -14.66 -7.41
N ILE A 31 -5.57 -14.87 -6.34
CA ILE A 31 -5.52 -14.00 -5.16
C ILE A 31 -4.23 -14.36 -4.41
N ASN A 32 -3.13 -13.70 -4.76
CA ASN A 32 -2.00 -13.64 -3.86
C ASN A 32 -2.44 -12.81 -2.65
N PRO A 33 -2.20 -13.26 -1.41
CA PRO A 33 -2.72 -12.62 -0.20
C PRO A 33 -2.22 -11.17 0.01
N GLU A 34 -1.23 -10.74 -0.77
CA GLU A 34 -0.63 -9.41 -0.75
C GLU A 34 -1.20 -8.47 -1.82
N GLU A 35 -2.09 -8.91 -2.71
CA GLU A 35 -2.72 -8.08 -3.76
C GLU A 35 -4.21 -7.86 -3.48
N ALA A 36 -4.66 -6.60 -3.50
CA ALA A 36 -6.06 -6.19 -3.37
C ALA A 36 -6.50 -5.36 -4.58
N ARG A 37 -7.73 -5.59 -5.09
CA ARG A 37 -8.29 -4.88 -6.25
C ARG A 37 -9.42 -3.95 -5.87
N ILE A 38 -9.11 -2.69 -5.60
CA ILE A 38 -10.07 -1.74 -5.03
C ILE A 38 -10.88 -1.09 -6.16
N PRO A 39 -12.22 -1.18 -6.17
CA PRO A 39 -13.04 -0.47 -7.16
C PRO A 39 -12.90 1.04 -6.97
N VAL A 40 -12.71 1.75 -8.07
CA VAL A 40 -12.57 3.21 -8.07
C VAL A 40 -13.96 3.84 -8.00
N PRO A 41 -14.27 4.65 -6.97
CA PRO A 41 -15.55 5.35 -6.90
C PRO A 41 -15.60 6.43 -8.00
N ASP A 42 -16.57 6.33 -8.91
CA ASP A 42 -16.78 7.30 -9.98
C ASP A 42 -18.28 7.63 -10.13
N PRO A 43 -18.72 8.83 -9.72
CA PRO A 43 -20.11 9.26 -9.84
C PRO A 43 -20.64 9.23 -11.28
N ARG A 44 -19.76 9.34 -12.29
CA ARG A 44 -20.14 9.27 -13.70
C ARG A 44 -20.50 7.84 -14.11
N PHE A 45 -19.76 6.87 -13.58
CA PHE A 45 -20.06 5.45 -13.79
C PHE A 45 -21.41 5.08 -13.14
N ASP A 46 -21.64 5.57 -11.92
CA ASP A 46 -22.90 5.34 -11.21
C ASP A 46 -24.08 5.94 -11.98
N TRP A 47 -23.96 7.18 -12.45
CA TRP A 47 -24.98 7.83 -13.27
C TRP A 47 -25.29 7.06 -14.56
N LEU A 48 -24.27 6.56 -15.27
CA LEU A 48 -24.47 5.72 -16.47
C LEU A 48 -25.18 4.40 -16.14
N CYS A 49 -24.79 3.75 -15.03
CA CYS A 49 -25.39 2.50 -14.58
C CYS A 49 -26.85 2.67 -14.16
N GLU A 50 -27.20 3.80 -13.56
CA GLU A 50 -28.57 4.16 -13.20
C GLU A 50 -29.43 4.51 -14.42
N THR A 51 -28.85 5.25 -15.37
CA THR A 51 -29.53 5.71 -16.59
C THR A 51 -29.84 4.56 -17.54
N TYR A 52 -28.84 3.73 -17.84
CA TYR A 52 -28.95 2.68 -18.87
C TYR A 52 -29.30 1.30 -18.31
N LYS A 53 -29.20 1.10 -16.99
CA LYS A 53 -29.52 -0.16 -16.29
C LYS A 53 -28.96 -1.43 -16.99
N PRO A 54 -27.64 -1.48 -17.25
CA PRO A 54 -27.05 -2.62 -17.94
C PRO A 54 -27.13 -3.89 -17.08
N ALA A 55 -27.16 -5.05 -17.73
CA ALA A 55 -27.18 -6.36 -17.05
C ALA A 55 -25.87 -6.66 -16.28
N SER A 56 -24.77 -6.01 -16.66
CA SER A 56 -23.47 -6.11 -15.98
C SER A 56 -22.91 -4.72 -15.71
N ARG A 57 -22.30 -4.54 -14.53
CA ARG A 57 -21.67 -3.30 -14.07
C ARG A 57 -20.27 -3.62 -13.61
N ILE A 58 -19.27 -3.20 -14.40
CA ILE A 58 -17.86 -3.45 -14.12
C ILE A 58 -17.18 -2.09 -13.91
N PRO A 59 -16.85 -1.71 -12.67
CA PRO A 59 -16.15 -0.46 -12.40
C PRO A 59 -14.67 -0.56 -12.81
N ALA A 60 -13.98 0.58 -12.84
CA ALA A 60 -12.52 0.58 -12.87
C ALA A 60 -11.96 0.10 -11.52
N HIS A 61 -10.77 -0.48 -11.50
CA HIS A 61 -10.13 -0.99 -10.30
C HIS A 61 -8.71 -0.44 -10.16
N LEU A 62 -8.27 -0.20 -8.92
CA LEU A 62 -6.91 0.08 -8.53
C LEU A 62 -6.33 -1.17 -7.87
N THR A 63 -5.23 -1.68 -8.42
CA THR A 63 -4.48 -2.78 -7.80
C THR A 63 -3.53 -2.21 -6.76
N CYS A 64 -3.69 -2.64 -5.51
CA CYS A 64 -2.81 -2.30 -4.40
C CYS A 64 -2.08 -3.55 -3.92
N ILE A 65 -0.78 -3.42 -3.72
CA ILE A 65 0.08 -4.50 -3.21
C ILE A 65 0.58 -4.09 -1.82
N ASP A 66 0.37 -4.94 -0.81
CA ASP A 66 0.97 -4.74 0.51
C ASP A 66 2.43 -5.17 0.47
N ILE A 67 3.33 -4.22 0.66
CA ILE A 67 4.77 -4.46 0.70
C ILE A 67 5.21 -4.43 2.17
N VAL A 68 5.88 -5.50 2.60
CA VAL A 68 6.40 -5.65 3.97
C VAL A 68 7.23 -4.41 4.37
N GLY A 69 7.08 -3.94 5.61
CA GLY A 69 7.66 -2.66 6.05
C GLY A 69 9.19 -2.58 5.95
N LEU A 70 9.67 -1.39 5.56
CA LEU A 70 11.08 -1.03 5.56
C LEU A 70 11.58 -0.88 7.00
N THR A 71 12.62 -1.61 7.40
CA THR A 71 13.38 -1.35 8.62
C THR A 71 14.60 -0.48 8.29
N ALA A 72 14.98 0.42 9.21
CA ALA A 72 16.19 1.24 9.06
C ALA A 72 17.41 0.32 8.88
N GLY A 73 18.26 0.59 7.88
CA GLY A 73 19.40 -0.27 7.53
C GLY A 73 19.12 -1.33 6.44
N ALA A 74 17.97 -1.29 5.79
CA ALA A 74 17.70 -2.12 4.61
C ALA A 74 18.76 -1.96 3.49
N SER A 75 19.38 -0.79 3.34
CA SER A 75 20.42 -0.53 2.34
C SER A 75 21.81 -1.12 2.66
N THR A 76 22.08 -1.55 3.90
CA THR A 76 23.41 -2.05 4.31
C THR A 76 23.60 -3.57 4.13
N GLY A 77 22.61 -4.29 3.61
CA GLY A 77 22.83 -5.62 3.00
C GLY A 77 22.47 -6.83 3.85
N ALA A 78 21.66 -6.70 4.91
CA ALA A 78 21.16 -7.83 5.70
C ALA A 78 20.12 -8.74 4.97
N GLY A 79 20.11 -8.77 3.63
CA GLY A 79 19.25 -9.65 2.81
C GLY A 79 17.79 -9.17 2.66
N LEU A 80 17.14 -8.72 3.75
CA LEU A 80 15.72 -8.33 3.75
C LEU A 80 15.42 -7.06 2.93
N GLY A 81 16.36 -6.12 2.86
CA GLY A 81 16.17 -4.87 2.12
C GLY A 81 16.14 -5.01 0.60
N ASN A 82 16.74 -6.06 0.03
CA ASN A 82 16.73 -6.26 -1.43
C ASN A 82 15.42 -6.86 -1.94
N ALA A 83 14.79 -7.74 -1.16
CA ALA A 83 13.47 -8.28 -1.48
C ALA A 83 12.42 -7.16 -1.51
N PHE A 84 12.39 -6.34 -0.47
CA PHE A 84 11.54 -5.15 -0.39
C PHE A 84 11.64 -4.24 -1.63
N LEU A 85 12.86 -3.98 -2.10
CA LEU A 85 13.07 -3.09 -3.24
C LEU A 85 12.71 -3.73 -4.58
N ALA A 86 12.76 -5.06 -4.69
CA ALA A 86 12.25 -5.77 -5.86
C ALA A 86 10.73 -5.61 -5.94
N ASP A 87 10.03 -5.70 -4.80
CA ASP A 87 8.59 -5.51 -4.72
C ASP A 87 8.20 -4.06 -5.03
N VAL A 88 8.98 -3.07 -4.57
CA VAL A 88 8.77 -1.65 -4.91
C VAL A 88 8.99 -1.38 -6.40
N ARG A 89 9.87 -2.14 -7.08
CA ARG A 89 10.06 -2.03 -8.54
C ARG A 89 8.95 -2.68 -9.36
N ALA A 90 8.18 -3.58 -8.75
CA ALA A 90 7.05 -4.22 -9.40
C ALA A 90 5.79 -3.36 -9.41
N VAL A 91 5.81 -2.18 -8.78
CA VAL A 91 4.67 -1.26 -8.70
C VAL A 91 4.92 0.05 -9.45
N ASP A 92 3.85 0.60 -10.04
CA ASP A 92 3.90 1.88 -10.77
C ASP A 92 3.74 3.11 -9.86
N GLY A 93 3.31 2.90 -8.62
CA GLY A 93 3.00 3.98 -7.68
C GLY A 93 3.11 3.53 -6.24
N ILE A 94 3.39 4.48 -5.35
CA ILE A 94 3.66 4.22 -3.93
C ILE A 94 2.70 5.03 -3.07
N PHE A 95 1.95 4.33 -2.21
CA PHE A 95 1.30 4.96 -1.05
C PHE A 95 2.26 4.94 0.14
N GLN A 96 2.71 6.11 0.58
CA GLN A 96 3.56 6.25 1.77
C GLN A 96 2.70 6.57 2.99
N VAL A 97 2.62 5.61 3.91
CA VAL A 97 1.92 5.75 5.19
C VAL A 97 2.91 6.28 6.22
N VAL A 98 2.60 7.46 6.74
CA VAL A 98 3.41 8.18 7.75
C VAL A 98 2.59 8.27 9.02
N ARG A 99 3.22 7.98 10.16
CA ARG A 99 2.58 8.08 11.47
C ARG A 99 2.53 9.55 11.89
N ALA A 100 1.34 10.07 12.12
CA ALA A 100 1.12 11.43 12.62
C ALA A 100 0.23 11.43 13.89
N PHE A 101 0.32 10.35 14.68
CA PHE A 101 -0.41 10.20 15.93
C PHE A 101 0.52 9.69 17.03
N ASP A 102 0.41 10.31 18.20
CA ASP A 102 1.08 9.87 19.42
C ASP A 102 0.25 8.75 20.05
N ASP A 103 0.86 7.58 20.16
CA ASP A 103 0.27 6.44 20.86
C ASP A 103 1.34 5.86 21.77
N ALA A 104 1.09 5.94 23.08
CA ALA A 104 2.01 5.51 24.13
C ALA A 104 2.21 3.99 24.16
N GLU A 105 1.33 3.21 23.53
CA GLU A 105 1.45 1.75 23.44
C GLU A 105 2.34 1.30 22.27
N VAL A 106 2.70 2.21 21.36
CA VAL A 106 3.46 1.88 20.14
C VAL A 106 4.85 2.51 20.19
N ILE A 107 5.84 1.68 20.52
CA ILE A 107 7.26 2.06 20.56
C ILE A 107 7.71 2.49 19.16
N HIS A 108 8.09 3.76 19.01
CA HIS A 108 8.73 4.26 17.79
C HIS A 108 10.20 3.85 17.79
N VAL A 109 10.71 3.44 16.62
CA VAL A 109 12.07 2.88 16.51
C VAL A 109 13.15 3.91 16.86
N GLU A 110 12.85 5.20 16.68
CA GLU A 110 13.77 6.32 17.01
C GLU A 110 13.39 7.07 18.31
N GLY A 111 12.47 6.54 19.11
CA GLY A 111 12.11 7.09 20.42
C GLY A 111 10.90 8.03 20.39
N ASP A 112 10.90 9.08 19.55
CA ASP A 112 9.82 10.07 19.46
C ASP A 112 9.16 10.07 18.08
N VAL A 113 7.84 10.33 18.01
CA VAL A 113 7.10 10.27 16.73
C VAL A 113 7.37 11.53 15.92
N ASP A 114 8.22 11.40 14.89
CA ASP A 114 8.48 12.49 13.94
C ASP A 114 8.09 12.08 12.50
N PRO A 115 6.91 12.51 12.00
CA PRO A 115 6.48 12.19 10.64
C PRO A 115 7.41 12.75 9.56
N ILE A 116 8.09 13.87 9.83
CA ILE A 116 8.99 14.51 8.85
C ILE A 116 10.26 13.67 8.75
N CYS A 117 10.85 13.29 9.88
CA CYS A 117 12.00 12.39 9.91
C CYS A 117 11.70 11.06 9.20
N ASP A 118 10.54 10.45 9.50
CA ASP A 118 10.10 9.21 8.85
C ASP A 118 10.02 9.34 7.31
N MET A 119 9.50 10.47 6.82
CA MET A 119 9.43 10.75 5.39
C MET A 119 10.82 10.90 4.76
N GLU A 120 11.72 11.59 5.45
CA GLU A 120 13.10 11.81 5.00
C GLU A 120 13.90 10.51 4.98
N ILE A 121 13.76 9.64 5.98
CA ILE A 121 14.42 8.33 6.05
C ILE A 121 14.04 7.48 4.83
N ILE A 122 12.74 7.34 4.56
CA ILE A 122 12.25 6.55 3.43
C ILE A 122 12.75 7.14 2.11
N SER A 123 12.64 8.47 1.94
CA SER A 123 13.10 9.16 0.73
C SER A 123 14.61 9.05 0.52
N ALA A 124 15.40 9.08 1.60
CA ALA A 124 16.84 8.93 1.56
C ALA A 124 17.27 7.49 1.25
N GLU A 125 16.54 6.49 1.74
CA GLU A 125 16.76 5.07 1.41
C GLU A 125 16.46 4.78 -0.06
N LEU A 126 15.32 5.27 -0.58
CA LEU A 126 14.98 5.14 -2.00
C LEU A 126 16.03 5.80 -2.91
N ARG A 127 16.43 7.05 -2.62
CA ARG A 127 17.49 7.75 -3.37
C ARG A 127 18.85 7.07 -3.29
N ARG A 128 19.26 6.60 -2.09
CA ARG A 128 20.53 5.88 -1.92
C ARG A 128 20.56 4.59 -2.73
N LYS A 129 19.42 3.95 -2.89
CA LYS A 129 19.30 2.83 -3.79
C LYS A 129 19.43 3.31 -5.22
N ASP A 130 18.66 4.25 -5.71
CA ASP A 130 18.82 4.74 -7.10
C ASP A 130 20.27 5.08 -7.50
N ILE A 131 21.09 5.61 -6.58
CA ILE A 131 22.51 5.91 -6.81
C ILE A 131 23.42 4.67 -6.85
N LYS A 132 23.12 3.62 -6.06
CA LYS A 132 23.94 2.39 -5.99
C LYS A 132 23.70 1.43 -7.16
N TRP A 133 22.69 1.69 -7.98
CA TRP A 133 22.39 0.93 -9.18
C TRP A 133 23.26 1.40 -10.36
#